data_AF-A0A512C7G6-F1
#
_entry.id   AF-A0A512C7G6-F1
#
_cell.length_a   1.000
_cell.length_b   1.000
_cell.length_c   1.000
_cell.angle_alpha   90.00
_cell.angle_beta   90.00
_cell.angle_gamma   90.00
#
_symmetry.space_group_name_H-M   'P 1'
#
loop_
_entity.id
_entity.type
_entity.pdbx_description
1 polymer ?
#
loop_
_entity_poly.entity_id
_entity_poly.type
_entity_poly.pdbx_seq_one_letter_code
_entity_poly.pdbx_strand_id
1 'polypeptide(L)'
;MKKIYFLIVIFVFTSLILYCQYKLWAYNAYFDSSKKIDYEAFGTYGDFFGGVIGTLFAVIGVIYVYNTYHNQTIFHKKEQIESRFFELLKLHEKNVEELKTIDRDIFNLYLKNIKNFVSIIEKFKEENSIIWNNEEVVKLGYLYFFYGASEFTSERIIDMTINVSDVNKFNKYINILGIEYKGAFPTLGKYFRQLFQLVTYIDGKSELDYFEKEQYIKSLRVRLNIEEQYLLFLNSLVSNGLDWEIRKKHKNQKLITKYNLLKNIPKEYPQINGVDFQTIYPNIQYEYLGDDKSDERKKLENLYT
;
A
#
# COMPACT_ATOMS: atom_id res chain seq x y z
N MET A 1 -25.08 -12.96 -11.59
CA MET A 1 -26.31 -12.22 -11.22
C MET A 1 -26.82 -11.30 -12.32
N LYS A 2 -26.04 -10.34 -12.87
CA LYS A 2 -26.52 -9.40 -13.93
C LYS A 2 -27.13 -10.06 -15.18
N LYS A 3 -26.59 -11.19 -15.66
CA LYS A 3 -27.13 -11.93 -16.82
C LYS A 3 -28.52 -12.55 -16.58
N ILE A 4 -28.82 -12.92 -15.33
CA ILE A 4 -30.09 -13.57 -14.97
C ILE A 4 -31.23 -12.54 -14.98
N TYR A 5 -30.99 -11.34 -14.45
CA TYR A 5 -31.97 -10.24 -14.51
C TYR A 5 -32.28 -9.81 -15.94
N PHE A 6 -31.27 -9.78 -16.82
CA PHE A 6 -31.47 -9.46 -18.23
C PHE A 6 -32.34 -10.50 -18.95
N LEU A 7 -32.11 -11.79 -18.69
CA LEU A 7 -32.93 -12.89 -19.23
C LEU A 7 -34.38 -12.86 -18.71
N ILE A 8 -34.57 -12.51 -17.43
CA ILE A 8 -35.90 -12.38 -16.82
C ILE A 8 -36.68 -11.22 -17.47
N VAL A 9 -36.02 -10.08 -17.71
CA VAL A 9 -36.64 -8.93 -18.37
C VAL A 9 -37.09 -9.30 -19.79
N ILE A 10 -36.23 -9.99 -20.57
CA ILE A 10 -36.59 -10.46 -21.92
C ILE A 10 -37.78 -11.44 -21.86
N PHE A 11 -37.78 -12.39 -20.93
CA PHE A 11 -38.84 -13.39 -20.80
C PHE A 11 -40.19 -12.79 -20.40
N VAL A 12 -40.21 -11.85 -19.46
CA VAL A 12 -41.42 -11.10 -19.10
C VAL A 12 -41.94 -10.31 -20.29
N PHE A 13 -41.03 -9.75 -21.08
CA PHE A 13 -41.36 -8.95 -22.26
C PHE A 13 -41.95 -9.78 -23.40
N THR A 14 -41.35 -10.94 -23.72
CA THR A 14 -41.91 -11.87 -24.72
C THR A 14 -43.26 -12.41 -24.26
N SER A 15 -43.43 -12.67 -22.97
CA SER A 15 -44.70 -13.13 -22.39
C SER A 15 -45.81 -12.06 -22.48
N LEU A 16 -45.47 -10.78 -22.27
CA LEU A 16 -46.40 -9.65 -22.44
C LEU A 16 -46.84 -9.47 -23.89
N ILE A 17 -45.91 -9.59 -24.85
CA ILE A 17 -46.22 -9.54 -26.28
C ILE A 17 -47.16 -10.70 -26.67
N LEU A 18 -46.85 -11.91 -26.23
CA LEU A 18 -47.66 -13.11 -26.50
C LEU A 18 -49.06 -13.01 -25.86
N TYR A 19 -49.16 -12.50 -24.63
CA TYR A 19 -50.44 -12.29 -23.95
C TYR A 19 -51.32 -11.23 -24.64
N CYS A 20 -50.71 -10.15 -25.13
CA CYS A 20 -51.43 -9.13 -25.89
C CYS A 20 -51.88 -9.64 -27.27
N GLN A 21 -51.03 -10.40 -27.98
CA GLN A 21 -51.43 -11.08 -29.22
C GLN A 21 -52.63 -12.01 -28.97
N TYR A 22 -52.62 -12.76 -27.87
CA TYR A 22 -53.75 -13.61 -27.48
C TYR A 22 -55.04 -12.80 -27.22
N LYS A 23 -54.96 -11.67 -26.52
CA LYS A 23 -56.13 -10.82 -26.20
C LYS A 23 -56.72 -10.11 -27.43
N LEU A 24 -55.89 -9.67 -28.38
CA LEU A 24 -56.34 -9.10 -29.65
C LEU A 24 -57.14 -10.11 -30.49
N TRP A 25 -56.76 -11.39 -30.42
CA TRP A 25 -57.45 -12.48 -31.13
C TRP A 25 -58.69 -12.99 -30.38
N ALA A 26 -58.69 -12.97 -29.05
CA ALA A 26 -59.79 -13.50 -28.24
C ALA A 26 -61.08 -12.66 -28.27
N TYR A 27 -61.04 -11.41 -28.75
CA TYR A 27 -62.25 -10.57 -28.86
C TYR A 27 -63.13 -10.93 -30.08
N ASN A 28 -62.61 -11.70 -31.05
CA ASN A 28 -63.40 -12.21 -32.18
C ASN A 28 -63.01 -13.65 -32.50
N ALA A 29 -63.78 -14.60 -31.94
CA ALA A 29 -63.98 -16.00 -32.32
C ALA A 29 -63.02 -16.62 -33.37
N TYR A 30 -62.28 -17.65 -32.94
CA TYR A 30 -61.47 -18.63 -33.70
C TYR A 30 -60.40 -18.04 -34.64
N PHE A 31 -59.25 -18.71 -34.72
CA PHE A 31 -58.10 -18.26 -35.54
C PHE A 31 -58.44 -18.39 -37.03
N ASP A 32 -59.11 -17.40 -37.61
CA ASP A 32 -59.59 -17.43 -38.99
C ASP A 32 -58.64 -16.65 -39.90
N SER A 33 -57.83 -17.41 -40.66
CA SER A 33 -56.86 -16.86 -41.64
C SER A 33 -57.52 -16.10 -42.81
N SER A 34 -58.86 -16.10 -42.91
CA SER A 34 -59.60 -15.45 -44.01
C SER A 34 -60.06 -14.03 -43.69
N LYS A 35 -59.99 -13.57 -42.43
CA LYS A 35 -60.37 -12.20 -42.04
C LYS A 35 -59.21 -11.22 -42.27
N LYS A 36 -59.51 -10.06 -42.86
CA LYS A 36 -58.55 -8.96 -43.02
C LYS A 36 -58.23 -8.34 -41.65
N ILE A 37 -56.96 -8.01 -41.43
CA ILE A 37 -56.49 -7.33 -40.21
C ILE A 37 -57.20 -5.98 -40.08
N ASP A 38 -57.73 -5.68 -38.89
CA ASP A 38 -58.21 -4.35 -38.56
C ASP A 38 -56.99 -3.42 -38.32
N TYR A 39 -56.70 -2.60 -39.31
CA TYR A 39 -55.56 -1.68 -39.28
C TYR A 39 -55.70 -0.59 -38.23
N GLU A 40 -56.93 -0.20 -37.86
CA GLU A 40 -57.19 0.85 -36.89
C GLU A 40 -56.91 0.35 -35.47
N ALA A 41 -57.46 -0.81 -35.12
CA ALA A 41 -57.20 -1.46 -33.83
C ALA A 41 -55.72 -1.84 -33.65
N PHE A 42 -55.05 -2.31 -34.72
CA PHE A 42 -53.62 -2.59 -34.71
C PHE A 42 -52.78 -1.31 -34.53
N GLY A 43 -53.20 -0.20 -35.16
CA GLY A 43 -52.58 1.12 -34.98
C GLY A 43 -52.66 1.62 -33.54
N THR A 44 -53.84 1.61 -32.92
CA THR A 44 -54.04 2.05 -31.52
C THR A 44 -53.23 1.20 -30.53
N TYR A 45 -53.09 -0.10 -30.80
CA TYR A 45 -52.22 -0.97 -30.01
C TYR A 45 -50.74 -0.60 -30.16
N GLY A 46 -50.30 -0.32 -31.39
CA GLY A 46 -48.96 0.19 -31.68
C GLY A 46 -48.67 1.48 -30.92
N ASP A 47 -49.65 2.38 -30.81
CA ASP A 47 -49.52 3.64 -30.07
C ASP A 47 -49.41 3.41 -28.55
N PHE A 48 -50.20 2.50 -27.97
CA PHE A 48 -50.07 2.13 -26.56
C PHE A 48 -48.72 1.49 -26.25
N PHE A 49 -48.28 0.56 -27.10
CA PHE A 49 -46.99 -0.11 -26.93
C PHE A 49 -45.84 0.88 -27.11
N GLY A 50 -45.84 1.67 -28.18
CA GLY A 50 -44.83 2.71 -28.43
C GLY A 50 -44.77 3.73 -27.30
N GLY A 51 -45.92 4.22 -26.83
CA GLY A 51 -46.01 5.21 -25.76
C GLY A 51 -45.58 4.66 -24.40
N VAL A 52 -46.25 3.62 -23.90
CA VAL A 52 -46.04 3.11 -22.54
C VAL A 52 -44.76 2.30 -22.45
N ILE A 53 -44.57 1.33 -23.34
CA ILE A 53 -43.41 0.45 -23.28
C ILE A 53 -42.14 1.18 -23.74
N GLY A 54 -42.23 2.04 -24.74
CA GLY A 54 -41.10 2.90 -25.13
C GLY A 54 -40.64 3.81 -23.98
N THR A 55 -41.57 4.40 -23.22
CA THR A 55 -41.23 5.23 -22.04
C THR A 55 -40.59 4.39 -20.93
N LEU A 56 -41.10 3.18 -20.66
CA LEU A 56 -40.49 2.26 -19.68
C LEU A 56 -39.06 1.88 -20.07
N PHE A 57 -38.81 1.57 -21.35
CA PHE A 57 -37.46 1.31 -21.83
C PHE A 57 -36.55 2.52 -21.77
N ALA A 58 -37.07 3.73 -22.03
CA ALA A 58 -36.29 4.95 -21.89
C ALA A 58 -35.81 5.14 -20.44
N VAL A 59 -36.70 4.94 -19.45
CA VAL A 59 -36.34 5.02 -18.03
C VAL A 59 -35.31 3.95 -17.66
N ILE A 60 -35.52 2.71 -18.08
CA ILE A 60 -34.56 1.62 -17.85
C ILE A 60 -33.20 1.94 -18.50
N GLY A 61 -33.20 2.48 -19.72
CA GLY A 61 -32.01 2.90 -20.46
C GLY A 61 -31.23 3.98 -19.70
N VAL A 62 -31.92 4.99 -19.19
CA VAL A 62 -31.30 6.05 -18.37
C VAL A 62 -30.65 5.46 -17.11
N ILE A 63 -31.31 4.52 -16.42
CA ILE A 63 -30.73 3.84 -15.24
C ILE A 63 -29.47 3.06 -15.62
N TYR A 64 -29.47 2.36 -16.76
CA TYR A 64 -28.30 1.63 -17.25
C TYR A 64 -27.14 2.57 -17.62
N VAL A 65 -27.43 3.67 -18.31
CA VAL A 65 -26.43 4.68 -18.67
C VAL A 65 -25.82 5.29 -17.42
N TYR A 66 -26.64 5.67 -16.43
CA TYR A 66 -26.16 6.20 -15.15
C TYR A 66 -25.24 5.22 -14.42
N ASN A 67 -25.63 3.95 -14.31
CA ASN A 67 -24.80 2.92 -13.68
C ASN A 67 -23.49 2.70 -14.45
N THR A 68 -23.54 2.72 -15.78
CA THR A 68 -22.34 2.57 -16.63
C THR A 68 -21.39 3.74 -16.42
N TYR A 69 -21.90 4.97 -16.46
CA TYR A 69 -21.13 6.18 -16.21
C TYR A 69 -20.50 6.21 -14.82
N HIS A 70 -21.25 5.78 -13.79
CA HIS A 70 -20.73 5.69 -12.42
C HIS A 70 -19.57 4.69 -12.31
N ASN A 71 -19.72 3.48 -12.88
CA ASN A 71 -18.65 2.47 -12.89
C ASN A 71 -17.44 2.93 -13.71
N GLN A 72 -17.65 3.61 -14.84
CA GLN A 72 -16.57 4.21 -15.65
C GLN A 72 -15.80 5.25 -14.85
N THR A 73 -16.50 6.12 -14.09
CA THR A 73 -15.84 7.15 -13.27
C THR A 73 -14.94 6.52 -12.21
N ILE A 74 -15.39 5.45 -11.55
CA ILE A 74 -14.56 4.71 -10.57
C ILE A 74 -13.36 4.07 -11.26
N PHE A 75 -13.56 3.42 -12.41
CA PHE A 75 -12.49 2.80 -13.19
C PHE A 75 -11.43 3.83 -13.60
N HIS A 76 -11.84 4.98 -14.14
CA HIS A 76 -10.92 6.06 -14.52
C HIS A 76 -10.14 6.62 -13.34
N LYS A 77 -10.75 6.73 -12.14
CA LYS A 77 -10.02 7.14 -10.94
C LYS A 77 -8.95 6.11 -10.55
N LYS A 78 -9.26 4.82 -10.62
CA LYS A 78 -8.29 3.75 -10.35
C LYS A 78 -7.14 3.76 -11.35
N GLU A 79 -7.44 3.96 -12.63
CA GLU A 79 -6.44 4.09 -13.71
C GLU A 79 -5.51 5.29 -13.51
N GLN A 80 -6.05 6.45 -13.07
CA GLN A 80 -5.24 7.62 -12.72
C GLN A 80 -4.34 7.36 -11.51
N ILE A 81 -4.84 6.63 -10.51
CA ILE A 81 -4.05 6.24 -9.33
C ILE A 81 -2.90 5.32 -9.75
N GLU A 82 -3.18 4.32 -10.58
CA GLU A 82 -2.19 3.38 -11.12
C GLU A 82 -1.10 4.12 -11.91
N SER A 83 -1.52 4.99 -12.83
CA SER A 83 -0.59 5.78 -13.66
C SER A 83 0.34 6.63 -12.80
N ARG A 84 -0.20 7.37 -11.83
CA ARG A 84 0.59 8.18 -10.91
C ARG A 84 1.47 7.34 -9.99
N PHE A 85 1.00 6.18 -9.54
CA PHE A 85 1.82 5.26 -8.76
C PHE A 85 3.05 4.81 -9.55
N PHE A 86 2.88 4.39 -10.81
CA PHE A 86 4.01 3.97 -11.64
C PHE A 86 4.95 5.13 -12.01
N GLU A 87 4.45 6.36 -12.13
CA GLU A 87 5.33 7.54 -12.25
C GLU A 87 6.19 7.76 -11.01
N LEU A 88 5.59 7.71 -9.82
CA LEU A 88 6.32 7.82 -8.56
C LEU A 88 7.32 6.67 -8.40
N LEU A 89 6.97 5.46 -8.85
CA LEU A 89 7.82 4.29 -8.80
C LEU A 89 9.05 4.46 -9.71
N LYS A 90 8.86 4.95 -10.93
CA LYS A 90 9.96 5.31 -11.84
C LYS A 90 10.88 6.38 -11.24
N LEU A 91 10.33 7.39 -10.56
CA LEU A 91 11.14 8.41 -9.88
C LEU A 91 11.96 7.82 -8.72
N HIS A 92 11.40 6.85 -7.99
CA HIS A 92 12.11 6.13 -6.95
C HIS A 92 13.24 5.26 -7.52
N GLU A 93 12.96 4.50 -8.59
CA GLU A 93 13.99 3.71 -9.30
C GLU A 93 15.14 4.58 -9.80
N LYS A 94 14.83 5.75 -10.37
CA LYS A 94 15.85 6.71 -10.79
C LYS A 94 16.72 7.16 -9.61
N ASN A 95 16.12 7.43 -8.46
CA ASN A 95 16.86 7.82 -7.26
C ASN A 95 17.75 6.67 -6.75
N VAL A 96 17.27 5.42 -6.80
CA VAL A 96 18.09 4.24 -6.49
C VAL A 96 19.28 4.12 -7.44
N GLU A 97 19.05 4.34 -8.73
CA GLU A 97 20.13 4.33 -9.72
C GLU A 97 21.15 5.44 -9.46
N GLU A 98 20.70 6.67 -9.15
CA GLU A 98 21.57 7.77 -8.72
C GLU A 98 22.45 7.37 -7.53
N LEU A 99 21.93 6.65 -6.53
CA LEU A 99 22.73 6.14 -5.41
C LEU A 99 23.76 5.10 -5.88
N LYS A 100 23.36 4.19 -6.78
CA LYS A 100 24.23 3.14 -7.31
C LYS A 100 25.35 3.67 -8.21
N THR A 101 25.19 4.87 -8.77
CA THR A 101 26.30 5.54 -9.49
C THR A 101 27.44 5.97 -8.55
N ILE A 102 27.13 6.25 -7.28
CA ILE A 102 28.13 6.57 -6.26
C ILE A 102 28.90 5.30 -5.87
N ASP A 103 28.16 4.23 -5.57
CA ASP A 103 28.69 2.91 -5.27
C ASP A 103 27.64 1.85 -5.63
N ARG A 104 28.00 0.83 -6.43
CA ARG A 104 27.04 -0.19 -6.86
C ARG A 104 26.43 -0.97 -5.68
N ASP A 105 27.20 -1.12 -4.61
CA ASP A 105 26.82 -1.84 -3.38
C ASP A 105 26.53 -0.87 -2.23
N ILE A 106 26.09 0.35 -2.55
CA ILE A 106 25.86 1.45 -1.59
C ILE A 106 25.05 1.04 -0.35
N PHE A 107 24.03 0.19 -0.50
CA PHE A 107 23.19 -0.24 0.62
C PHE A 107 23.94 -1.20 1.57
N ASN A 108 24.80 -2.07 1.04
CA ASN A 108 25.71 -2.88 1.85
C ASN A 108 26.74 -2.00 2.56
N LEU A 109 27.28 -0.99 1.87
CA LEU A 109 28.20 -0.02 2.46
C LEU A 109 27.54 0.75 3.61
N TYR A 110 26.27 1.17 3.46
CA TYR A 110 25.50 1.79 4.53
C TYR A 110 25.35 0.88 5.75
N LEU A 111 24.97 -0.39 5.55
CA LEU A 111 24.88 -1.35 6.64
C LEU A 111 26.23 -1.59 7.33
N LYS A 112 27.32 -1.66 6.56
CA LYS A 112 28.68 -1.77 7.12
C LYS A 112 29.03 -0.56 7.97
N ASN A 113 28.73 0.65 7.52
CA ASN A 113 28.98 1.87 8.28
C ASN A 113 28.16 1.91 9.57
N ILE A 114 26.89 1.50 9.54
CA ILE A 114 26.07 1.38 10.75
C ILE A 114 26.70 0.39 11.74
N LYS A 115 27.13 -0.79 11.27
CA LYS A 115 27.82 -1.79 12.10
C LYS A 115 29.12 -1.24 12.73
N ASN A 116 29.88 -0.46 11.98
CA ASN A 116 31.09 0.19 12.49
C ASN A 116 30.77 1.18 13.61
N PHE A 117 29.76 2.06 13.42
CA PHE A 117 29.34 2.99 14.47
C PHE A 117 28.81 2.25 15.70
N VAL A 118 28.01 1.20 15.53
CA VAL A 118 27.56 0.33 16.64
C VAL A 118 28.75 -0.24 17.42
N SER A 119 29.77 -0.73 16.72
CA SER A 119 30.98 -1.30 17.36
C SER A 119 31.76 -0.24 18.16
N ILE A 120 31.86 0.98 17.64
CA ILE A 120 32.50 2.11 18.33
C ILE A 120 31.70 2.50 19.58
N ILE A 121 30.37 2.51 19.48
CA ILE A 121 29.47 2.83 20.60
C ILE A 121 29.56 1.77 21.70
N GLU A 122 29.57 0.48 21.36
CA GLU A 122 29.75 -0.59 22.35
C GLU A 122 31.09 -0.44 23.09
N LYS A 123 32.18 -0.20 22.36
CA LYS A 123 33.49 0.07 22.98
C LYS A 123 33.43 1.26 23.95
N PHE A 124 32.84 2.37 23.53
CA PHE A 124 32.69 3.55 24.40
C PHE A 124 31.83 3.26 25.64
N LYS A 125 30.73 2.53 25.45
CA LYS A 125 29.82 2.11 26.51
C LYS A 125 30.53 1.26 27.57
N GLU A 126 31.34 0.30 27.14
CA GLU A 126 32.17 -0.53 28.03
C GLU A 126 33.21 0.30 28.80
N GLU A 127 33.97 1.15 28.09
CA GLU A 127 35.02 2.00 28.68
C GLU A 127 34.48 2.99 29.72
N ASN A 128 33.23 3.43 29.58
CA ASN A 128 32.61 4.45 30.43
C ASN A 128 31.53 3.89 31.38
N SER A 129 31.35 2.57 31.42
CA SER A 129 30.33 1.90 32.24
C SER A 129 28.90 2.47 32.03
N ILE A 130 28.57 2.80 30.78
CA ILE A 130 27.26 3.35 30.41
C ILE A 130 26.25 2.21 30.25
N ILE A 131 25.02 2.41 30.72
CA ILE A 131 23.95 1.42 30.64
C ILE A 131 23.02 1.79 29.48
N TRP A 132 23.40 1.38 28.27
CA TRP A 132 22.52 1.40 27.09
C TRP A 132 22.19 -0.02 26.67
N ASN A 133 20.92 -0.29 26.38
CA ASN A 133 20.51 -1.58 25.85
C ASN A 133 20.91 -1.71 24.36
N ASN A 134 20.83 -2.92 23.82
CA ASN A 134 21.31 -3.19 22.47
C ASN A 134 20.53 -2.40 21.39
N GLU A 135 19.23 -2.20 21.58
CA GLU A 135 18.38 -1.43 20.68
C GLU A 135 18.77 0.06 20.69
N GLU A 136 19.03 0.63 21.86
CA GLU A 136 19.55 2.00 22.02
C GLU A 136 20.87 2.20 21.29
N VAL A 137 21.79 1.24 21.41
CA VAL A 137 23.09 1.27 20.71
C VAL A 137 22.91 1.20 19.19
N VAL A 138 22.01 0.34 18.68
CA VAL A 138 21.70 0.25 17.25
C VAL A 138 21.05 1.54 16.73
N LYS A 139 20.10 2.09 17.47
CA LYS A 139 19.45 3.38 17.15
C LYS A 139 20.48 4.50 17.07
N LEU A 140 21.38 4.61 18.06
CA LEU A 140 22.48 5.57 18.02
C LEU A 140 23.40 5.32 16.83
N GLY A 141 23.84 4.08 16.59
CA GLY A 141 24.72 3.74 15.47
C GLY A 141 24.13 4.13 14.12
N TYR A 142 22.83 3.89 13.93
CA TYR A 142 22.09 4.36 12.76
C TYR A 142 22.07 5.89 12.70
N LEU A 143 21.79 6.59 13.81
CA LEU A 143 21.69 8.05 13.85
C LEU A 143 23.03 8.75 13.54
N TYR A 144 24.14 8.26 14.09
CA TYR A 144 25.50 8.74 13.78
C TYR A 144 25.87 8.50 12.32
N PHE A 145 25.51 7.33 11.77
CA PHE A 145 25.64 7.06 10.35
C PHE A 145 24.76 8.00 9.51
N PHE A 146 23.51 8.22 9.91
CA PHE A 146 22.55 8.92 9.07
C PHE A 146 22.83 10.41 9.04
N TYR A 147 22.98 11.05 10.20
CA TYR A 147 23.21 12.49 10.31
C TYR A 147 24.68 12.90 10.19
N GLY A 148 25.60 11.95 10.30
CA GLY A 148 27.03 12.21 10.27
C GLY A 148 27.58 12.43 11.67
N ALA A 149 28.70 11.76 11.98
CA ALA A 149 29.29 11.77 13.31
C ALA A 149 29.91 13.12 13.68
N SER A 150 30.39 13.88 12.68
CA SER A 150 31.04 15.18 12.88
C SER A 150 30.07 16.30 13.22
N GLU A 151 28.81 16.17 12.81
CA GLU A 151 27.76 17.20 12.98
C GLU A 151 26.64 16.71 13.91
N PHE A 152 26.84 15.58 14.60
CA PHE A 152 25.78 14.95 15.38
C PHE A 152 25.40 15.79 16.61
N THR A 153 24.13 16.15 16.71
CA THR A 153 23.57 16.86 17.87
C THR A 153 22.65 15.95 18.68
N SER A 154 22.65 16.14 20.00
CA SER A 154 21.78 15.39 20.93
C SER A 154 20.29 15.71 20.76
N GLU A 155 19.92 16.71 19.97
CA GLU A 155 18.53 16.95 19.57
C GLU A 155 17.98 15.86 18.63
N ARG A 156 18.85 15.02 18.05
CA ARG A 156 18.46 13.96 17.10
C ARG A 156 17.93 12.68 17.76
N ILE A 157 18.14 12.49 19.07
CA ILE A 157 17.69 11.32 19.84
C ILE A 157 16.23 11.45 20.35
N ILE A 158 15.35 12.02 19.53
CA ILE A 158 13.93 12.21 19.84
C ILE A 158 13.26 10.84 20.09
N ASP A 159 12.40 10.77 21.09
CA ASP A 159 11.67 9.55 21.51
C ASP A 159 12.59 8.41 21.99
N MET A 160 13.79 8.73 22.50
CA MET A 160 14.73 7.77 23.10
C MET A 160 14.92 8.03 24.60
N THR A 161 15.22 6.97 25.35
CA THR A 161 15.47 7.00 26.80
C THR A 161 16.93 7.32 27.18
N ILE A 162 17.72 7.78 26.21
CA ILE A 162 19.16 8.01 26.35
C ILE A 162 19.46 9.37 26.97
N ASN A 163 20.40 9.40 27.93
CA ASN A 163 20.87 10.63 28.56
C ASN A 163 21.71 11.47 27.58
N VAL A 164 21.27 12.72 27.37
CA VAL A 164 21.97 13.72 26.54
C VAL A 164 23.42 13.95 26.98
N SER A 165 23.72 13.88 28.27
CA SER A 165 25.08 14.04 28.79
C SER A 165 26.02 12.96 28.27
N ASP A 166 25.56 11.71 28.20
CA ASP A 166 26.36 10.59 27.73
C ASP A 166 26.58 10.64 26.21
N VAL A 167 25.59 11.10 25.45
CA VAL A 167 25.74 11.41 24.02
C VAL A 167 26.76 12.53 23.80
N ASN A 168 26.74 13.57 24.64
CA ASN A 168 27.73 14.65 24.55
C ASN A 168 29.15 14.18 24.88
N LYS A 169 29.32 13.25 25.82
CA LYS A 169 30.61 12.59 26.08
C LYS A 169 31.04 11.76 24.86
N PHE A 170 30.12 11.02 24.25
CA PHE A 170 30.40 10.22 23.07
C PHE A 170 30.80 11.10 21.86
N ASN A 171 30.14 12.25 21.65
CA ASN A 171 30.55 13.23 20.65
C ASN A 171 32.01 13.70 20.84
N LYS A 172 32.43 13.96 22.09
CA LYS A 172 33.84 14.28 22.38
C LYS A 172 34.77 13.12 22.07
N TYR A 173 34.36 11.88 22.38
CA TYR A 173 35.12 10.67 22.05
C TYR A 173 35.32 10.50 20.55
N ILE A 174 34.27 10.66 19.74
CA ILE A 174 34.33 10.66 18.27
C ILE A 174 35.31 11.71 17.74
N ASN A 175 35.31 12.92 18.29
CA ASN A 175 36.23 13.98 17.90
C ASN A 175 37.69 13.62 18.24
N ILE A 176 37.95 13.01 19.40
CA ILE A 176 39.29 12.55 19.80
C ILE A 176 39.80 11.46 18.85
N LEU A 177 38.91 10.57 18.38
CA LEU A 177 39.25 9.55 17.39
C LEU A 177 39.49 10.12 15.98
N GLY A 178 39.23 11.41 15.74
CA GLY A 178 39.40 12.05 14.43
C GLY A 178 38.45 11.51 13.36
N ILE A 179 37.27 11.04 13.75
CA ILE A 179 36.30 10.48 12.81
C ILE A 179 35.56 11.62 12.12
N GLU A 180 35.90 11.82 10.84
CA GLU A 180 35.22 12.78 9.96
C GLU A 180 34.23 12.06 9.04
N TYR A 181 32.94 12.10 9.39
CA TYR A 181 31.87 11.48 8.59
C TYR A 181 30.66 12.41 8.47
N LYS A 182 30.34 12.81 7.24
CA LYS A 182 29.28 13.78 6.91
C LYS A 182 27.86 13.21 6.91
N GLY A 183 27.71 11.89 7.05
CA GLY A 183 26.42 11.23 7.09
C GLY A 183 25.78 10.96 5.74
N ALA A 184 24.82 10.03 5.73
CA ALA A 184 24.06 9.64 4.55
C ALA A 184 22.72 10.39 4.39
N PHE A 185 22.40 11.34 5.27
CA PHE A 185 21.10 12.03 5.32
C PHE A 185 20.67 12.66 3.98
N PRO A 186 21.53 13.40 3.24
CA PRO A 186 21.09 14.05 2.00
C PRO A 186 20.57 13.07 0.94
N THR A 187 21.21 11.91 0.84
CA THR A 187 20.92 10.88 -0.16
C THR A 187 19.89 9.87 0.35
N LEU A 188 20.18 9.19 1.45
CA LEU A 188 19.32 8.16 2.03
C LEU A 188 18.03 8.75 2.61
N GLY A 189 18.05 10.00 3.08
CA GLY A 189 16.85 10.72 3.50
C GLY A 189 15.92 11.07 2.33
N LYS A 190 16.44 11.34 1.13
CA LYS A 190 15.61 11.48 -0.09
C LYS A 190 14.98 10.13 -0.46
N TYR A 191 15.76 9.05 -0.40
CA TYR A 191 15.30 7.68 -0.66
C TYR A 191 14.10 7.29 0.22
N PHE A 192 14.24 7.38 1.55
CA PHE A 192 13.16 6.97 2.46
C PHE A 192 11.91 7.87 2.35
N ARG A 193 12.08 9.17 2.09
CA ARG A 193 10.93 10.07 1.86
C ARG A 193 10.12 9.67 0.64
N GLN A 194 10.78 9.31 -0.47
CA GLN A 194 10.09 8.83 -1.67
C GLN A 194 9.41 7.48 -1.43
N LEU A 195 10.09 6.57 -0.74
CA LEU A 195 9.52 5.26 -0.37
C LEU A 195 8.27 5.44 0.50
N PHE A 196 8.34 6.30 1.52
CA PHE A 196 7.20 6.63 2.37
C PHE A 196 6.06 7.31 1.60
N GLN A 197 6.37 8.23 0.69
CA GLN A 197 5.39 8.89 -0.17
C GLN A 197 4.66 7.89 -1.07
N LEU A 198 5.36 6.92 -1.66
CA LEU A 198 4.77 5.87 -2.48
C LEU A 198 3.74 5.04 -1.70
N VAL A 199 4.13 4.57 -0.51
CA VAL A 199 3.26 3.75 0.33
C VAL A 199 2.05 4.55 0.83
N THR A 200 2.27 5.75 1.37
CA THR A 200 1.20 6.60 1.89
C THR A 200 0.27 7.14 0.80
N TYR A 201 0.77 7.35 -0.42
CA TYR A 201 -0.06 7.74 -1.56
C TYR A 201 -1.10 6.68 -1.88
N ILE A 202 -0.72 5.40 -1.92
CA ILE A 202 -1.63 4.26 -2.15
C ILE A 202 -2.53 4.03 -0.93
N ASP A 203 -1.96 3.99 0.28
CA ASP A 203 -2.70 3.71 1.53
C ASP A 203 -3.85 4.70 1.74
N GLY A 204 -3.63 5.98 1.39
CA GLY A 204 -4.61 7.05 1.52
C GLY A 204 -5.70 7.09 0.44
N LYS A 205 -5.73 6.16 -0.52
CA LYS A 205 -6.80 6.12 -1.55
C LYS A 205 -8.03 5.38 -1.06
N SER A 206 -9.14 6.09 -0.94
CA SER A 206 -10.46 5.50 -0.62
C SER A 206 -11.06 4.71 -1.77
N GLU A 207 -10.61 4.97 -3.00
CA GLU A 207 -11.07 4.28 -4.21
C GLU A 207 -10.55 2.84 -4.31
N LEU A 208 -9.49 2.51 -3.55
CA LEU A 208 -8.88 1.19 -3.53
C LEU A 208 -9.29 0.46 -2.26
N ASP A 209 -9.63 -0.83 -2.41
CA ASP A 209 -9.72 -1.71 -1.25
C ASP A 209 -8.33 -2.15 -0.74
N TYR A 210 -8.28 -2.80 0.42
CA TYR A 210 -7.01 -3.27 1.00
C TYR A 210 -6.25 -4.21 0.07
N PHE A 211 -6.93 -5.10 -0.64
CA PHE A 211 -6.29 -6.07 -1.53
C PHE A 211 -5.62 -5.35 -2.71
N GLU A 212 -6.31 -4.39 -3.33
CA GLU A 212 -5.75 -3.54 -4.38
C GLU A 212 -4.53 -2.75 -3.89
N LYS A 213 -4.64 -2.11 -2.71
CA LYS A 213 -3.51 -1.40 -2.08
C LYS A 213 -2.31 -2.31 -1.84
N GLU A 214 -2.56 -3.51 -1.34
CA GLU A 214 -1.54 -4.52 -1.10
C GLU A 214 -0.83 -4.93 -2.40
N GLN A 215 -1.54 -5.08 -3.53
CA GLN A 215 -0.91 -5.41 -4.81
C GLN A 215 0.01 -4.29 -5.33
N TYR A 216 -0.38 -3.03 -5.21
CA TYR A 216 0.49 -1.91 -5.58
C TYR A 216 1.74 -1.86 -4.70
N ILE A 217 1.57 -1.95 -3.38
CA ILE A 217 2.70 -1.85 -2.44
C ILE A 217 3.59 -3.10 -2.53
N LYS A 218 3.04 -4.28 -2.86
CA LYS A 218 3.82 -5.46 -3.22
C LYS A 218 4.68 -5.22 -4.45
N SER A 219 4.17 -4.54 -5.48
CA SER A 219 4.93 -4.20 -6.68
C SER A 219 6.12 -3.28 -6.38
N LEU A 220 5.98 -2.38 -5.40
CA LEU A 220 7.09 -1.61 -4.85
C LEU A 220 8.05 -2.51 -4.06
N ARG A 221 7.54 -3.32 -3.11
CA ARG A 221 8.35 -4.16 -2.22
C ARG A 221 9.25 -5.13 -3.00
N VAL A 222 8.77 -5.73 -4.07
CA VAL A 222 9.54 -6.67 -4.92
C VAL A 222 10.78 -6.01 -5.53
N ARG A 223 10.83 -4.67 -5.62
CA ARG A 223 11.98 -3.92 -6.12
C ARG A 223 13.03 -3.63 -5.05
N LEU A 224 12.68 -3.75 -3.76
CA LEU A 224 13.60 -3.53 -2.65
C LEU A 224 14.43 -4.80 -2.44
N ASN A 225 15.75 -4.67 -2.49
CA ASN A 225 16.63 -5.76 -2.09
C ASN A 225 16.60 -5.97 -0.56
N ILE A 226 17.27 -7.03 -0.09
CA ILE A 226 17.25 -7.41 1.33
C ILE A 226 17.90 -6.31 2.19
N GLU A 227 18.99 -5.71 1.72
CA GLU A 227 19.70 -4.63 2.41
C GLU A 227 18.83 -3.38 2.57
N GLU A 228 18.07 -3.02 1.53
CA GLU A 228 17.10 -1.92 1.53
C GLU A 228 15.98 -2.18 2.54
N GLN A 229 15.43 -3.41 2.58
CA GLN A 229 14.44 -3.78 3.58
C GLN A 229 15.03 -3.74 4.99
N TYR A 230 16.26 -4.21 5.19
CA TYR A 230 16.92 -4.15 6.50
C TYR A 230 17.28 -2.71 6.91
N LEU A 231 17.65 -1.85 5.96
CA LEU A 231 17.81 -0.41 6.20
C LEU A 231 16.49 0.27 6.54
N LEU A 232 15.38 -0.11 5.90
CA LEU A 232 14.03 0.35 6.26
C LEU A 232 13.67 -0.07 7.69
N PHE A 233 14.00 -1.30 8.06
CA PHE A 233 13.86 -1.78 9.44
C PHE A 233 14.63 -0.85 10.41
N LEU A 234 15.92 -0.60 10.19
CA LEU A 234 16.71 0.27 11.07
C LEU A 234 16.17 1.72 11.10
N ASN A 235 15.79 2.27 9.93
CA ASN A 235 15.19 3.59 9.83
C ASN A 235 13.91 3.70 10.65
N SER A 236 13.07 2.66 10.62
CA SER A 236 11.79 2.62 11.33
C SER A 236 11.89 2.71 12.84
N LEU A 237 13.09 2.52 13.41
CA LEU A 237 13.36 2.57 14.85
C LEU A 237 13.71 3.98 15.34
N VAL A 238 13.89 4.97 14.47
CA VAL A 238 14.42 6.28 14.87
C VAL A 238 13.69 7.47 14.23
N SER A 239 13.63 8.58 14.97
CA SER A 239 13.20 9.90 14.50
C SER A 239 11.94 9.85 13.61
N ASN A 240 12.01 10.36 12.37
CA ASN A 240 10.88 10.38 11.43
C ASN A 240 10.51 8.99 10.89
N GLY A 241 11.40 8.00 10.98
CA GLY A 241 11.08 6.64 10.58
C GLY A 241 10.08 5.96 11.51
N LEU A 242 9.93 6.45 12.75
CA LEU A 242 8.90 5.97 13.67
C LEU A 242 7.47 6.15 13.12
N ASP A 243 7.27 7.05 12.16
CA ASP A 243 5.98 7.28 11.51
C ASP A 243 5.55 6.15 10.57
N TRP A 244 6.46 5.23 10.21
CA TRP A 244 6.11 4.01 9.49
C TRP A 244 5.17 3.12 10.30
N GLU A 245 5.38 3.03 11.62
CA GLU A 245 4.62 2.10 12.46
C GLU A 245 4.61 2.44 13.96
N ILE A 246 5.77 2.72 14.56
CA ILE A 246 5.93 2.76 16.02
C ILE A 246 5.08 3.86 16.67
N ARG A 247 4.99 5.05 16.06
CA ARG A 247 4.14 6.15 16.55
C ARG A 247 2.64 5.93 16.33
N LYS A 248 2.25 4.89 15.60
CA LYS A 248 0.86 4.68 15.19
C LYS A 248 0.11 3.84 16.21
N LYS A 249 -0.93 4.45 16.79
CA LYS A 249 -1.83 3.76 17.74
C LYS A 249 -2.74 2.75 17.04
N HIS A 250 -3.27 3.10 15.88
CA HIS A 250 -4.20 2.24 15.14
C HIS A 250 -3.45 1.23 14.27
N LYS A 251 -3.81 -0.05 14.41
CA LYS A 251 -3.24 -1.17 13.63
C LYS A 251 -3.29 -0.94 12.12
N ASN A 252 -4.34 -0.28 11.61
CA ASN A 252 -4.49 0.02 10.19
C ASN A 252 -3.51 1.09 9.65
N GLN A 253 -2.86 1.86 10.54
CA GLN A 253 -1.87 2.88 10.17
C GLN A 253 -0.43 2.34 10.24
N LYS A 254 -0.24 1.11 10.71
CA LYS A 254 1.07 0.46 10.87
C LYS A 254 1.53 -0.10 9.53
N LEU A 255 2.17 0.74 8.70
CA LEU A 255 2.39 0.49 7.28
C LEU A 255 3.35 -0.67 7.01
N ILE A 256 4.40 -0.82 7.82
CA ILE A 256 5.39 -1.89 7.68
C ILE A 256 4.73 -3.26 7.83
N THR A 257 3.98 -3.45 8.92
CA THR A 257 3.22 -4.67 9.17
C THR A 257 2.06 -4.83 8.18
N LYS A 258 1.26 -3.78 7.96
CA LYS A 258 0.06 -3.83 7.08
C LYS A 258 0.39 -4.37 5.70
N TYR A 259 1.50 -3.92 5.11
CA TYR A 259 1.91 -4.28 3.76
C TYR A 259 3.11 -5.24 3.67
N ASN A 260 3.51 -5.84 4.80
CA ASN A 260 4.64 -6.77 4.89
C ASN A 260 5.92 -6.21 4.23
N LEU A 261 6.30 -4.96 4.51
CA LEU A 261 7.40 -4.29 3.78
C LEU A 261 8.77 -4.95 3.99
N LEU A 262 8.93 -5.73 5.05
CA LEU A 262 10.16 -6.46 5.40
C LEU A 262 10.10 -7.95 5.04
N LYS A 263 9.13 -8.35 4.20
CA LYS A 263 8.80 -9.76 3.94
C LYS A 263 9.98 -10.61 3.47
N ASN A 264 10.90 -10.03 2.70
CA ASN A 264 11.96 -10.78 2.01
C ASN A 264 13.24 -10.92 2.83
N ILE A 265 13.29 -10.37 4.05
CA ILE A 265 14.45 -10.56 4.93
C ILE A 265 14.47 -12.03 5.39
N PRO A 266 15.54 -12.80 5.11
CA PRO A 266 15.62 -14.21 5.48
C PRO A 266 15.75 -14.36 6.99
N LYS A 267 15.31 -15.51 7.52
CA LYS A 267 15.31 -15.79 8.96
C LYS A 267 16.70 -15.67 9.58
N GLU A 268 17.73 -16.09 8.85
CA GLU A 268 19.13 -16.11 9.26
C GLU A 268 19.87 -14.79 8.95
N TYR A 269 19.16 -13.72 8.55
CA TYR A 269 19.83 -12.46 8.21
C TYR A 269 20.59 -11.90 9.44
N PRO A 270 21.88 -11.51 9.29
CA PRO A 270 22.69 -11.10 10.43
C PRO A 270 22.11 -9.88 11.16
N GLN A 271 21.78 -10.06 12.43
CA GLN A 271 21.32 -8.99 13.31
C GLN A 271 22.47 -8.05 13.67
N ILE A 272 22.19 -6.75 13.75
CA ILE A 272 23.13 -5.77 14.32
C ILE A 272 22.90 -5.72 15.83
N ASN A 273 23.94 -6.01 16.60
CA ASN A 273 23.91 -6.02 18.07
C ASN A 273 22.81 -6.91 18.69
N GLY A 274 22.40 -7.98 18.00
CA GLY A 274 21.31 -8.86 18.47
C GLY A 274 19.91 -8.24 18.45
N VAL A 275 19.73 -7.08 17.80
CA VAL A 275 18.41 -6.48 17.62
C VAL A 275 17.69 -7.18 16.48
N ASP A 276 16.63 -7.89 16.84
CA ASP A 276 15.92 -8.79 15.96
C ASP A 276 14.66 -8.15 15.35
N PHE A 277 14.62 -8.13 14.02
CA PHE A 277 13.47 -7.62 13.26
C PHE A 277 12.21 -8.46 13.46
N GLN A 278 12.33 -9.76 13.74
CA GLN A 278 11.18 -10.65 13.96
C GLN A 278 10.52 -10.36 15.30
N THR A 279 11.33 -10.05 16.32
CA THR A 279 10.84 -9.65 17.64
C THR A 279 10.14 -8.29 17.59
N ILE A 280 10.65 -7.33 16.81
CA ILE A 280 10.07 -6.00 16.68
C ILE A 280 8.81 -6.01 15.79
N TYR A 281 8.82 -6.80 14.71
CA TYR A 281 7.71 -6.89 13.73
C TYR A 281 7.16 -8.32 13.62
N PRO A 282 6.59 -8.90 14.69
CA PRO A 282 6.19 -10.32 14.74
C PRO A 282 4.99 -10.64 13.84
N ASN A 283 4.27 -9.63 13.37
CA ASN A 283 3.03 -9.76 12.61
C ASN A 283 3.22 -9.64 11.08
N ILE A 284 4.47 -9.59 10.62
CA ILE A 284 4.80 -9.65 9.20
C ILE A 284 4.74 -11.12 8.73
N GLN A 285 4.08 -11.36 7.61
CA GLN A 285 4.13 -12.65 6.92
C GLN A 285 5.44 -12.75 6.12
N TYR A 286 6.55 -13.07 6.78
CA TYR A 286 7.84 -13.30 6.14
C TYR A 286 7.79 -14.46 5.15
N GLU A 287 8.64 -14.41 4.12
CA GLU A 287 8.65 -15.40 3.04
C GLU A 287 8.95 -16.83 3.53
N TYR A 288 9.88 -16.97 4.47
CA TYR A 288 10.26 -18.28 5.05
C TYR A 288 9.17 -18.92 5.93
N LEU A 289 8.10 -18.19 6.28
CA LEU A 289 6.94 -18.75 6.99
C LEU A 289 5.97 -19.47 6.05
N GLY A 290 6.17 -19.38 4.73
CA GLY A 290 5.28 -19.96 3.73
C GLY A 290 3.93 -19.23 3.63
N ASP A 291 2.93 -19.94 3.13
CA ASP A 291 1.58 -19.40 2.88
C ASP A 291 0.68 -19.41 4.12
N ASP A 292 1.06 -20.16 5.16
CA ASP A 292 0.30 -20.26 6.39
C ASP A 292 0.44 -19.00 7.24
N LYS A 293 -0.65 -18.22 7.26
CA LYS A 293 -0.75 -17.00 8.07
C LYS A 293 -1.08 -17.34 9.52
N SER A 294 -0.40 -16.67 10.46
CA SER A 294 -0.76 -16.72 11.88
C SER A 294 -2.19 -16.22 12.11
N ASP A 295 -2.82 -16.66 13.20
CA ASP A 295 -4.18 -16.21 13.54
C ASP A 295 -4.24 -14.71 13.80
N GLU A 296 -3.18 -14.15 14.40
CA GLU A 296 -3.05 -12.70 14.57
C GLU A 296 -2.97 -11.97 13.24
N ARG A 297 -2.21 -12.51 12.27
CA ARG A 297 -2.12 -11.95 10.92
C ARG A 297 -3.47 -11.96 10.21
N LYS A 298 -4.21 -13.07 10.27
CA LYS A 298 -5.56 -13.18 9.69
C LYS A 298 -6.52 -12.16 10.32
N LYS A 299 -6.47 -12.00 11.65
CA LYS A 299 -7.27 -10.98 12.36
C LYS A 299 -6.91 -9.56 11.92
N LEU A 300 -5.63 -9.28 11.73
CA LEU A 300 -5.15 -7.97 11.26
C LEU A 300 -5.65 -7.65 9.86
N GLU A 301 -5.56 -8.60 8.93
CA GLU A 301 -6.00 -8.41 7.54
C GLU A 301 -7.50 -8.11 7.43
N ASN A 302 -8.32 -8.69 8.31
CA ASN A 302 -9.75 -8.39 8.38
C ASN A 302 -10.06 -6.97 8.91
N LEU A 303 -9.10 -6.31 9.57
CA LEU A 303 -9.25 -4.94 10.08
C LEU A 303 -8.73 -3.89 9.10
N TYR A 304 -8.01 -4.30 8.06
CA TYR A 304 -7.40 -3.37 7.12
C TYR A 304 -8.40 -2.85 6.09
N THR A 305 -8.22 -1.58 5.75
CA THR A 305 -9.04 -0.84 4.77
C THR A 305 -8.17 -0.24 3.69
#